data_AF-I3R6F3-F1
#
_entry.id   AF-I3R6F3-F1
#
_cell.length_a   1.000
_cell.length_b   1.000
_cell.length_c   1.000
_cell.angle_alpha   90.00
_cell.angle_beta   90.00
_cell.angle_gamma   90.00
#
_symmetry.space_group_name_H-M   'P 1'
#
loop_
_entity.id
_entity.type
_entity.pdbx_description
1 polymer ?
#
loop_
_entity_poly.entity_id
_entity_poly.type
_entity_poly.pdbx_seq_one_letter_code
_entity_poly.pdbx_strand_id
1 'polypeptide(L)'
;MSTATTRITRVLGLAVCLSVVCLVVAAPVTLAATATSVGFETGQTTIEPGSTTTVDIVVDNVDAGVGAYNLTVALEDESVGEISEVTLPDGAEVAPRNVSYSDNRTSATVRVVGLDTAETGTVPIASVTVEVADSTGESTLDVAVSKLGDKNGNAYTVSDTSGIDLSVSESNGSTGGGGGGGGGGGGSDNDDSDGDGSDNDSQTTTASSPTPTTDAPTTTASATPTSQSTTVTTQDTATGEPTTETGVPGFGTVATLVAAGVFSLLRVTRRRR
;
A
#
# COMPACT_ATOMS: atom_id res chain seq x y z
N MET A 1 11.28 -30.71 -97.13
CA MET A 1 12.66 -31.01 -96.71
C MET A 1 12.97 -30.16 -95.49
N SER A 2 12.82 -30.72 -94.30
CA SER A 2 13.25 -30.07 -93.06
C SER A 2 13.83 -31.16 -92.17
N THR A 3 15.16 -31.12 -92.02
CA THR A 3 15.94 -32.06 -91.24
C THR A 3 16.19 -31.41 -89.89
N ALA A 4 15.54 -31.92 -88.84
CA ALA A 4 15.82 -31.54 -87.46
C ALA A 4 16.17 -32.81 -86.68
N THR A 5 17.45 -33.17 -86.75
CA THR A 5 18.10 -34.10 -85.83
C THR A 5 19.03 -33.25 -84.98
N THR A 6 18.95 -33.35 -83.64
CA THR A 6 20.11 -33.62 -82.76
C THR A 6 19.79 -33.39 -81.27
N ARG A 7 19.70 -34.55 -80.59
CA ARG A 7 20.33 -34.94 -79.31
C ARG A 7 19.94 -34.23 -78.01
N ILE A 8 19.14 -35.01 -77.28
CA ILE A 8 19.22 -35.31 -75.85
C ILE A 8 20.68 -35.42 -75.35
N THR A 9 21.03 -34.66 -74.32
CA THR A 9 22.05 -35.04 -73.33
C THR A 9 21.51 -34.74 -71.93
N ARG A 10 21.44 -35.79 -71.12
CA ARG A 10 20.99 -35.80 -69.73
C ARG A 10 21.98 -35.03 -68.84
N VAL A 11 21.48 -34.23 -67.91
CA VAL A 11 22.20 -33.94 -66.67
C VAL A 11 21.25 -34.24 -65.51
N LEU A 12 21.59 -35.31 -64.79
CA LEU A 12 21.05 -35.66 -63.48
C LEU A 12 21.33 -34.49 -62.52
N GLY A 13 20.29 -33.77 -62.09
CA GLY A 13 20.35 -32.78 -61.03
C GLY A 13 19.70 -33.32 -59.76
N LEU A 14 20.46 -34.09 -58.99
CA LEU A 14 20.11 -34.51 -57.64
C LEU A 14 20.38 -33.32 -56.70
N ALA A 15 19.33 -32.69 -56.19
CA ALA A 15 19.45 -31.78 -55.05
C ALA A 15 18.16 -31.85 -54.23
N VAL A 16 18.22 -32.74 -53.24
CA VAL A 16 17.31 -32.84 -52.10
C VAL A 16 17.11 -31.44 -51.52
N CYS A 17 15.93 -30.84 -51.72
CA CYS A 17 15.48 -29.70 -50.93
C CYS A 17 15.23 -30.23 -49.52
N LEU A 18 16.30 -30.13 -48.73
CA LEU A 18 16.39 -30.37 -47.30
C LEU A 18 15.35 -29.47 -46.60
N SER A 19 14.12 -29.97 -46.46
CA SER A 19 13.09 -29.39 -45.61
C SER A 19 13.51 -29.55 -44.15
N VAL A 20 14.47 -28.73 -43.72
CA VAL A 20 14.77 -28.51 -42.30
C VAL A 20 13.63 -27.64 -41.78
N VAL A 21 12.51 -28.28 -41.46
CA VAL A 21 11.54 -27.71 -40.53
C VAL A 21 12.26 -27.64 -39.20
N CYS A 22 12.85 -26.48 -38.90
CA CYS A 22 13.29 -26.13 -37.55
C CYS A 22 12.04 -26.10 -36.67
N LEU A 23 11.68 -27.25 -36.12
CA LEU A 23 10.76 -27.36 -35.00
C LEU A 23 11.46 -26.73 -33.80
N VAL A 24 11.46 -25.40 -33.75
CA VAL A 24 11.85 -24.65 -32.56
C VAL A 24 10.75 -24.93 -31.55
N VAL A 25 11.00 -25.91 -30.68
CA VAL A 25 10.27 -26.05 -29.44
C VAL A 25 10.62 -24.81 -28.62
N ALA A 26 9.78 -23.78 -28.74
CA ALA A 26 9.81 -22.65 -27.83
C ALA A 26 9.44 -23.22 -26.45
N ALA A 27 10.45 -23.51 -25.63
CA ALA A 27 10.20 -23.74 -24.23
C ALA A 27 9.50 -22.49 -23.69
N PRO A 28 8.40 -22.62 -22.94
CA PRO A 28 7.82 -21.46 -22.28
C PRO A 28 8.89 -20.88 -21.37
N VAL A 29 9.32 -19.65 -21.67
CA VAL A 29 10.19 -18.90 -20.76
C VAL A 29 9.30 -18.55 -19.57
N THR A 30 9.42 -19.33 -18.49
CA THR A 30 8.86 -18.96 -17.20
C THR A 30 9.70 -17.82 -16.67
N LEU A 31 9.30 -16.59 -17.00
CA LEU A 31 9.78 -15.42 -16.27
C LEU A 31 9.37 -15.63 -14.82
N ALA A 32 10.35 -15.63 -13.91
CA ALA A 32 10.05 -15.53 -12.50
C ALA A 32 9.25 -14.24 -12.32
N ALA A 33 8.07 -14.33 -11.71
CA ALA A 33 7.34 -13.13 -11.31
C ALA A 33 8.29 -12.28 -10.46
N THR A 34 8.42 -11.01 -10.83
CA THR A 34 9.04 -9.99 -10.00
C THR A 34 8.33 -10.01 -8.65
N ALA A 35 9.07 -10.27 -7.58
CA ALA A 35 8.50 -10.37 -6.24
C ALA A 35 8.07 -8.98 -5.77
N THR A 36 6.77 -8.71 -5.76
CA THR A 36 6.18 -7.46 -5.26
C THR A 36 5.95 -7.58 -3.75
N SER A 37 6.35 -6.56 -2.98
CA SER A 37 6.06 -6.45 -1.55
C SER A 37 5.17 -5.24 -1.28
N VAL A 38 4.36 -5.34 -0.22
CA VAL A 38 3.48 -4.25 0.21
C VAL A 38 3.68 -3.98 1.69
N GLY A 39 3.86 -2.73 2.09
CA GLY A 39 4.13 -2.43 3.49
C GLY A 39 4.15 -0.95 3.80
N PHE A 40 4.44 -0.65 5.05
CA PHE A 40 4.74 0.73 5.45
C PHE A 40 6.17 1.09 5.08
N GLU A 41 6.40 2.35 4.70
CA GLU A 41 7.75 2.84 4.35
C GLU A 41 8.72 2.76 5.55
N THR A 42 8.19 2.84 6.78
CA THR A 42 8.95 2.74 8.02
C THR A 42 8.56 1.47 8.79
N GLY A 43 9.55 0.87 9.47
CA GLY A 43 9.34 -0.37 10.25
C GLY A 43 9.00 -0.15 11.72
N GLN A 44 9.30 1.04 12.26
CA GLN A 44 8.98 1.39 13.65
C GLN A 44 8.79 2.91 13.78
N THR A 45 7.97 3.33 14.74
CA THR A 45 7.82 4.74 15.12
C THR A 45 7.54 4.89 16.62
N THR A 46 8.02 6.00 17.19
CA THR A 46 7.76 6.38 18.57
C THR A 46 7.03 7.71 18.60
N ILE A 47 5.91 7.77 19.32
CA ILE A 47 4.96 8.88 19.30
C ILE A 47 4.64 9.27 20.74
N GLU A 48 4.51 10.58 21.00
CA GLU A 48 4.09 11.07 22.31
C GLU A 48 2.60 10.79 22.54
N PRO A 49 2.16 10.51 23.78
CA PRO A 49 0.74 10.30 24.09
C PRO A 49 -0.14 11.47 23.62
N GLY A 50 -1.35 11.14 23.13
CA GLY A 50 -2.34 12.13 22.66
C GLY A 50 -1.99 12.81 21.33
N SER A 51 -0.94 12.36 20.63
CA SER A 51 -0.55 12.90 19.32
C SER A 51 -1.17 12.11 18.16
N THR A 52 -0.95 12.59 16.93
CA THR A 52 -1.31 11.88 15.70
C THR A 52 -0.06 11.59 14.88
N THR A 53 -0.02 10.44 14.21
CA THR A 53 1.02 10.10 13.23
C THR A 53 0.39 9.76 11.89
N THR A 54 1.13 9.98 10.81
CA THR A 54 0.73 9.58 9.46
C THR A 54 1.83 8.71 8.86
N VAL A 55 1.45 7.56 8.34
CA VAL A 55 2.36 6.58 7.73
C VAL A 55 1.86 6.15 6.35
N ASP A 56 2.78 6.06 5.40
CA ASP A 56 2.44 5.72 4.01
C ASP A 56 2.57 4.21 3.77
N ILE A 57 1.59 3.67 3.05
CA ILE A 57 1.61 2.32 2.50
C ILE A 57 2.17 2.40 1.09
N VAL A 58 3.23 1.62 0.85
CA VAL A 58 3.93 1.55 -0.42
C VAL A 58 3.89 0.13 -0.99
N VAL A 59 4.04 0.05 -2.31
CA VAL A 59 4.25 -1.19 -3.06
C VAL A 59 5.61 -1.11 -3.72
N ASP A 60 6.49 -2.07 -3.42
CA ASP A 60 7.83 -2.14 -4.00
C ASP A 60 7.91 -3.06 -5.21
N ASN A 61 8.94 -2.88 -6.02
CA ASN A 61 9.24 -3.69 -7.20
C ASN A 61 8.08 -3.73 -8.21
N VAL A 62 7.40 -2.58 -8.36
CA VAL A 62 6.36 -2.38 -9.38
C VAL A 62 7.02 -2.21 -10.75
N ASP A 63 6.43 -2.79 -11.80
CA ASP A 63 6.93 -2.72 -13.18
C ASP A 63 5.91 -2.22 -14.22
N ALA A 64 4.62 -2.12 -13.86
CA ALA A 64 3.54 -1.58 -14.71
C ALA A 64 2.56 -0.68 -13.93
N GLY A 65 3.05 -0.03 -12.87
CA GLY A 65 2.28 0.75 -11.92
C GLY A 65 1.30 -0.07 -11.09
N VAL A 66 0.56 0.59 -10.19
CA VAL A 66 -0.51 0.00 -9.40
C VAL A 66 -1.82 0.66 -9.82
N GLY A 67 -2.71 -0.12 -10.42
CA GLY A 67 -4.00 0.36 -10.91
C GLY A 67 -5.18 -0.02 -10.02
N ALA A 68 -5.05 -1.08 -9.25
CA ALA A 68 -6.13 -1.59 -8.41
C ALA A 68 -5.60 -2.33 -7.19
N TYR A 69 -6.29 -2.17 -6.06
CA TYR A 69 -6.00 -2.95 -4.85
C TYR A 69 -7.22 -3.09 -3.94
N ASN A 70 -7.19 -4.15 -3.15
CA ASN A 70 -8.08 -4.40 -2.02
C ASN A 70 -7.21 -4.81 -0.84
N LEU A 71 -7.09 -3.93 0.14
CA LEU A 71 -6.26 -4.13 1.33
C LEU A 71 -7.04 -3.85 2.61
N THR A 72 -6.57 -4.42 3.70
CA THR A 72 -7.05 -4.15 5.05
C THR A 72 -5.87 -3.71 5.89
N VAL A 73 -6.01 -2.57 6.56
CA VAL A 73 -5.10 -2.09 7.59
C VAL A 73 -5.71 -2.43 8.95
N ALA A 74 -4.91 -2.89 9.90
CA ALA A 74 -5.38 -3.25 11.23
C ALA A 74 -4.37 -2.85 12.31
N LEU A 75 -4.85 -2.16 13.34
CA LEU A 75 -4.15 -1.89 14.59
C LEU A 75 -4.43 -3.03 15.57
N GLU A 76 -3.39 -3.61 16.16
CA GLU A 76 -3.52 -4.78 17.03
C GLU A 76 -4.16 -4.44 18.40
N ASP A 77 -3.79 -3.31 19.01
CA ASP A 77 -4.29 -2.90 20.33
C ASP A 77 -5.05 -1.55 20.28
N GLU A 78 -6.36 -1.62 20.55
CA GLU A 78 -7.23 -0.43 20.62
C GLU A 78 -6.90 0.50 21.81
N SER A 79 -6.18 -0.01 22.81
CA SER A 79 -5.73 0.78 23.96
C SER A 79 -4.60 1.75 23.59
N VAL A 80 -3.91 1.50 22.48
CA VAL A 80 -2.78 2.31 22.00
C VAL A 80 -3.25 3.44 21.06
N GLY A 81 -4.38 3.26 20.37
CA GLY A 81 -4.94 4.30 19.52
C GLY A 81 -6.04 3.82 18.58
N GLU A 82 -6.36 4.66 17.61
CA GLU A 82 -7.33 4.37 16.55
C GLU A 82 -6.92 4.95 15.20
N ILE A 83 -7.38 4.33 14.12
CA ILE A 83 -7.16 4.82 12.75
C ILE A 83 -8.15 5.96 12.50
N SER A 84 -7.69 7.21 12.51
CA SER A 84 -8.55 8.39 12.33
C SER A 84 -8.83 8.70 10.85
N GLU A 85 -7.91 8.36 9.95
CA GLU A 85 -8.07 8.61 8.51
C GLU A 85 -7.24 7.66 7.65
N VAL A 86 -7.75 7.33 6.46
CA VAL A 86 -6.99 6.74 5.36
C VAL A 86 -7.19 7.60 4.13
N THR A 87 -6.10 8.22 3.68
CA THR A 87 -6.04 9.08 2.50
C THR A 87 -5.54 8.28 1.32
N LEU A 88 -6.21 8.43 0.18
CA LEU A 88 -5.82 7.77 -1.07
C LEU A 88 -5.10 8.79 -1.95
N PRO A 89 -4.03 8.40 -2.66
CA PRO A 89 -3.33 9.30 -3.56
C PRO A 89 -4.29 9.85 -4.61
N ASP A 90 -4.06 11.10 -5.00
CA ASP A 90 -4.81 11.71 -6.08
C ASP A 90 -4.70 10.84 -7.35
N GLY A 91 -5.78 10.74 -8.09
CA GLY A 91 -5.81 10.02 -9.36
C GLY A 91 -7.04 10.45 -10.15
N ALA A 92 -7.25 9.85 -11.32
CA ALA A 92 -8.38 10.21 -12.19
C ALA A 92 -9.68 10.32 -11.37
N GLU A 93 -10.35 11.48 -11.44
CA GLU A 93 -11.50 11.86 -10.60
C GLU A 93 -12.70 10.87 -10.67
N VAL A 94 -12.63 9.87 -11.55
CA VAL A 94 -13.68 8.90 -11.86
C VAL A 94 -13.38 7.49 -11.34
N ALA A 95 -12.23 7.26 -10.69
CA ALA A 95 -11.86 5.95 -10.15
C ALA A 95 -12.78 5.56 -8.98
N PRO A 96 -13.45 4.39 -9.01
CA PRO A 96 -14.17 3.89 -7.85
C PRO A 96 -13.21 3.67 -6.67
N ARG A 97 -13.50 4.34 -5.55
CA ARG A 97 -12.72 4.30 -4.32
C ARG A 97 -13.67 4.13 -3.15
N ASN A 98 -13.34 3.23 -2.24
CA ASN A 98 -14.11 3.02 -1.03
C ASN A 98 -13.17 2.71 0.14
N VAL A 99 -13.30 3.49 1.21
CA VAL A 99 -12.68 3.25 2.51
C VAL A 99 -13.79 2.96 3.50
N SER A 100 -13.65 1.89 4.27
CA SER A 100 -14.59 1.50 5.32
C SER A 100 -13.83 1.20 6.59
N TYR A 101 -14.31 1.70 7.73
CA TYR A 101 -13.71 1.47 9.03
C TYR A 101 -14.52 0.43 9.82
N SER A 102 -13.86 -0.27 10.75
CA SER A 102 -14.55 -0.98 11.83
C SER A 102 -15.19 0.01 12.80
N ASP A 103 -16.18 -0.44 13.56
CA ASP A 103 -16.89 0.42 14.52
C ASP A 103 -15.97 1.04 15.58
N ASN A 104 -14.94 0.29 16.01
CA ASN A 104 -13.92 0.71 16.97
C ASN A 104 -12.69 1.35 16.31
N ARG A 105 -12.72 1.61 15.00
CA ARG A 105 -11.64 2.26 14.25
C ARG A 105 -10.25 1.61 14.33
N THR A 106 -10.14 0.35 14.77
CA THR A 106 -8.87 -0.39 14.71
C THR A 106 -8.62 -1.05 13.36
N SER A 107 -9.56 -1.05 12.43
CA SER A 107 -9.34 -1.58 11.10
C SER A 107 -9.97 -0.72 10.01
N ALA A 108 -9.28 -0.62 8.87
CA ALA A 108 -9.77 0.06 7.68
C ALA A 108 -9.59 -0.84 6.45
N THR A 109 -10.67 -1.06 5.69
CA THR A 109 -10.62 -1.74 4.39
C THR A 109 -10.67 -0.74 3.26
N VAL A 110 -9.71 -0.84 2.35
CA VAL A 110 -9.53 0.08 1.22
C VAL A 110 -9.67 -0.69 -0.08
N ARG A 111 -10.55 -0.19 -0.95
CA ARG A 111 -10.76 -0.71 -2.31
C ARG A 111 -10.63 0.41 -3.33
N VAL A 112 -9.72 0.23 -4.28
CA VAL A 112 -9.47 1.19 -5.36
C VAL A 112 -9.30 0.44 -6.67
N VAL A 113 -9.85 1.02 -7.74
CA VAL A 113 -9.68 0.57 -9.12
C VAL A 113 -9.52 1.77 -10.05
N GLY A 114 -8.64 1.66 -11.04
CA GLY A 114 -8.37 2.72 -12.01
C GLY A 114 -7.47 3.84 -11.47
N LEU A 115 -6.61 3.53 -10.50
CA LEU A 115 -5.59 4.47 -10.02
C LEU A 115 -4.50 4.65 -11.09
N ASP A 116 -3.99 5.87 -11.23
CA ASP A 116 -2.89 6.19 -12.14
C ASP A 116 -1.65 6.56 -11.32
N THR A 117 -0.76 5.59 -11.09
CA THR A 117 0.45 5.76 -10.26
C THR A 117 1.73 5.94 -11.09
N ALA A 118 2.90 5.99 -10.46
CA ALA A 118 4.14 5.78 -11.20
C ALA A 118 4.19 4.38 -11.84
N GLU A 119 4.88 4.24 -12.98
CA GLU A 119 4.96 2.99 -13.74
C GLU A 119 5.88 1.95 -13.11
N THR A 120 6.93 2.36 -12.41
CA THR A 120 7.96 1.44 -11.91
C THR A 120 8.55 1.90 -10.58
N GLY A 121 9.07 0.95 -9.79
CA GLY A 121 9.79 1.21 -8.55
C GLY A 121 8.90 1.05 -7.31
N THR A 122 9.10 1.92 -6.32
CA THR A 122 8.29 2.00 -5.10
C THR A 122 7.18 3.01 -5.29
N VAL A 123 5.94 2.59 -5.09
CA VAL A 123 4.73 3.38 -5.36
C VAL A 123 3.91 3.55 -4.09
N PRO A 124 3.70 4.78 -3.58
CA PRO A 124 2.75 5.01 -2.50
C PRO A 124 1.31 4.83 -2.99
N ILE A 125 0.53 4.07 -2.23
CA ILE A 125 -0.84 3.70 -2.62
C ILE A 125 -1.90 4.17 -1.63
N ALA A 126 -1.55 4.48 -0.38
CA ALA A 126 -2.42 5.06 0.63
C ALA A 126 -1.58 5.67 1.75
N SER A 127 -2.16 6.58 2.52
CA SER A 127 -1.59 7.16 3.73
C SER A 127 -2.57 6.93 4.88
N VAL A 128 -2.07 6.47 6.03
CA VAL A 128 -2.88 6.11 7.20
C VAL A 128 -2.52 7.04 8.33
N THR A 129 -3.52 7.75 8.86
CA THR A 129 -3.39 8.56 10.06
C THR A 129 -3.91 7.80 11.27
N VAL A 130 -3.08 7.71 12.31
CA VAL A 130 -3.41 7.08 13.59
C VAL A 130 -3.38 8.16 14.67
N GLU A 131 -4.44 8.23 15.46
CA GLU A 131 -4.51 9.01 16.69
C GLU A 131 -4.13 8.11 17.86
N VAL A 132 -3.07 8.45 18.58
CA VAL A 132 -2.59 7.62 19.69
C VAL A 132 -3.23 8.04 21.00
N ALA A 133 -3.43 7.06 21.89
CA ALA A 133 -4.02 7.28 23.20
C ALA A 133 -3.15 8.19 24.10
N ASP A 134 -3.75 8.75 25.14
CA ASP A 134 -3.06 9.52 26.18
C ASP A 134 -2.21 8.65 27.14
N SER A 135 -2.16 7.34 26.93
CA SER A 135 -1.38 6.39 27.73
C SER A 135 -0.24 5.77 26.93
N THR A 136 0.84 5.41 27.61
CA THR A 136 1.96 4.70 26.99
C THR A 136 1.60 3.25 26.68
N GLY A 137 2.12 2.69 25.59
CA GLY A 137 1.83 1.34 25.15
C GLY A 137 2.56 0.99 23.85
N GLU A 138 2.46 -0.27 23.45
CA GLU A 138 3.05 -0.80 22.23
C GLU A 138 1.96 -1.52 21.43
N SER A 139 1.91 -1.32 20.12
CA SER A 139 1.01 -2.01 19.20
C SER A 139 1.71 -2.21 17.86
N THR A 140 1.17 -3.09 17.01
CA THR A 140 1.51 -3.12 15.59
C THR A 140 0.39 -2.49 14.77
N LEU A 141 0.76 -1.91 13.63
CA LEU A 141 -0.17 -1.58 12.55
C LEU A 141 0.21 -2.43 11.34
N ASP A 142 -0.68 -3.34 10.96
CA ASP A 142 -0.46 -4.36 9.94
C ASP A 142 -1.24 -4.06 8.66
N VAL A 143 -0.71 -4.54 7.53
CA VAL A 143 -1.38 -4.49 6.22
C VAL A 143 -1.57 -5.90 5.66
N ALA A 144 -2.80 -6.22 5.30
CA ALA A 144 -3.18 -7.46 4.65
C ALA A 144 -3.68 -7.18 3.22
N VAL A 145 -3.07 -7.82 2.22
CA VAL A 145 -3.42 -7.61 0.81
C VAL A 145 -4.29 -8.74 0.30
N SER A 146 -5.53 -8.42 -0.08
CA SER A 146 -6.44 -9.39 -0.68
C SER A 146 -6.28 -9.45 -2.21
N LYS A 147 -6.08 -8.29 -2.85
CA LYS A 147 -5.85 -8.17 -4.30
C LYS A 147 -4.93 -7.01 -4.59
N LEU A 148 -4.07 -7.17 -5.57
CA LEU A 148 -3.18 -6.14 -6.11
C LEU A 148 -3.08 -6.33 -7.62
N GLY A 149 -3.20 -5.24 -8.38
CA GLY A 149 -3.10 -5.27 -9.83
C GLY A 149 -2.55 -3.98 -10.42
N ASP A 150 -1.99 -4.12 -11.62
CA ASP A 150 -1.42 -3.03 -12.40
C ASP A 150 -2.50 -2.15 -13.07
N LYS A 151 -2.07 -1.14 -13.81
CA LYS A 151 -2.95 -0.21 -14.53
C LYS A 151 -3.73 -0.86 -15.68
N ASN A 152 -3.25 -2.00 -16.17
CA ASN A 152 -3.86 -2.76 -17.25
C ASN A 152 -4.80 -3.86 -16.75
N GLY A 153 -4.89 -4.06 -15.43
CA GLY A 153 -5.71 -5.08 -14.78
C GLY A 153 -5.03 -6.44 -14.64
N ASN A 154 -3.72 -6.55 -14.87
CA ASN A 154 -2.97 -7.76 -14.55
C ASN A 154 -2.72 -7.81 -13.05
N ALA A 155 -2.80 -9.01 -12.47
CA ALA A 155 -2.57 -9.19 -11.04
C ALA A 155 -1.07 -9.24 -10.72
N TYR A 156 -0.68 -8.58 -9.64
CA TYR A 156 0.63 -8.81 -9.01
C TYR A 156 0.55 -10.00 -8.05
N THR A 157 1.68 -10.71 -7.92
CA THR A 157 1.87 -11.69 -6.84
C THR A 157 2.58 -11.00 -5.69
N VAL A 158 1.86 -10.84 -4.57
CA VAL A 158 2.44 -10.30 -3.34
C VAL A 158 3.25 -11.40 -2.67
N SER A 159 4.56 -11.18 -2.55
CA SER A 159 5.49 -12.15 -1.97
C SER A 159 5.66 -11.92 -0.47
N ASP A 160 5.57 -10.67 -0.04
CA ASP A 160 5.77 -10.24 1.35
C ASP A 160 4.86 -9.06 1.71
N THR A 161 4.47 -9.00 2.98
CA THR A 161 3.76 -7.86 3.58
C THR A 161 4.44 -7.44 4.88
N SER A 162 4.63 -6.13 5.10
CA SER A 162 5.26 -5.61 6.32
C SER A 162 4.39 -4.57 7.04
N GLY A 163 4.18 -4.81 8.35
CA GLY A 163 3.59 -3.86 9.28
C GLY A 163 4.62 -2.84 9.81
N ILE A 164 4.17 -2.02 10.76
CA ILE A 164 4.99 -1.07 11.53
C ILE A 164 4.75 -1.27 13.02
N ASP A 165 5.84 -1.27 13.80
CA ASP A 165 5.78 -1.25 15.26
C ASP A 165 5.49 0.18 15.75
N LEU A 166 4.43 0.35 16.52
CA LEU A 166 4.00 1.61 17.12
C LEU A 166 4.30 1.61 18.62
N SER A 167 5.16 2.53 19.06
CA SER A 167 5.48 2.76 20.46
C SER A 167 4.95 4.11 20.91
N VAL A 168 4.09 4.13 21.93
CA VAL A 168 3.61 5.37 22.56
C VAL A 168 4.37 5.54 23.87
N SER A 169 5.21 6.56 23.94
CA SER A 169 6.01 6.85 25.12
C SER A 169 6.26 8.34 25.27
N GLU A 170 6.40 8.78 26.53
CA GLU A 170 6.79 10.15 26.80
C GLU A 170 8.19 10.38 26.23
N SER A 171 8.37 11.49 25.51
CA SER A 171 9.71 11.96 25.20
C SER A 171 10.41 12.21 26.52
N ASN A 172 11.50 11.48 26.78
CA ASN A 172 12.40 11.78 27.88
C ASN A 172 13.05 13.13 27.56
N GLY A 173 12.32 14.21 27.83
CA GLY A 173 12.80 15.57 27.73
C GLY A 173 14.12 15.60 28.46
N SER A 174 15.20 15.82 27.72
CA SER A 174 16.50 16.08 28.30
C SER A 174 16.41 17.43 29.00
N THR A 175 15.79 17.45 30.18
CA THR A 175 16.00 18.49 31.17
C THR A 175 17.46 18.40 31.53
N GLY A 176 18.29 19.21 30.86
CA GLY A 176 19.64 19.50 31.26
C GLY A 176 19.62 19.98 32.70
N GLY A 177 19.79 19.04 33.63
CA GLY A 177 20.02 19.30 35.03
C GLY A 177 21.35 20.02 35.16
N GLY A 178 21.31 21.35 35.13
CA GLY A 178 22.40 22.20 35.58
C GLY A 178 22.63 21.93 37.07
N GLY A 179 23.67 21.14 37.36
CA GLY A 179 23.99 20.67 38.69
C GLY A 179 24.17 21.80 39.71
N GLY A 180 23.66 21.54 40.92
CA GLY A 180 24.02 22.31 42.10
C GLY A 180 25.51 22.15 42.41
N GLY A 181 26.17 23.28 42.64
CA GLY A 181 27.47 23.38 43.30
C GLY A 181 27.30 24.23 44.56
N GLY A 182 27.40 23.60 45.73
CA GLY A 182 27.39 24.28 47.03
C GLY A 182 28.78 24.66 47.54
N GLY A 183 28.79 25.45 48.63
CA GLY A 183 29.94 25.82 49.46
C GLY A 183 30.29 27.31 49.30
N GLY A 184 30.31 28.18 50.32
CA GLY A 184 30.47 28.01 51.76
C GLY A 184 31.78 28.68 52.20
N GLY A 185 31.71 29.78 52.97
CA GLY A 185 32.80 30.24 53.84
C GLY A 185 33.42 31.62 53.58
N GLY A 186 32.98 32.59 54.40
CA GLY A 186 33.78 33.52 55.21
C GLY A 186 35.08 34.17 54.69
N GLY A 187 35.14 35.50 54.82
CA GLY A 187 36.38 36.27 54.84
C GLY A 187 36.15 37.76 54.60
N SER A 188 36.11 38.53 55.69
CA SER A 188 36.22 40.00 55.69
C SER A 188 37.51 40.44 55.02
N ASP A 189 37.50 41.55 54.30
CA ASP A 189 38.38 42.71 54.55
C ASP A 189 37.91 43.92 53.74
N ASN A 190 38.02 45.08 54.40
CA ASN A 190 37.72 46.41 53.90
C ASN A 190 38.64 46.78 52.74
N ASP A 191 38.13 47.53 51.77
CA ASP A 191 38.81 48.75 51.31
C ASP A 191 37.86 49.70 50.59
N ASP A 192 38.03 50.98 50.94
CA ASP A 192 37.31 52.17 50.53
C ASP A 192 37.23 52.37 49.01
N SER A 193 36.16 53.03 48.54
CA SER A 193 36.24 54.40 47.99
C SER A 193 35.01 54.73 47.14
N ASP A 194 34.31 55.77 47.58
CA ASP A 194 33.65 56.84 46.82
C ASP A 194 33.11 56.59 45.40
N GLY A 195 31.85 56.97 45.19
CA GLY A 195 31.48 57.60 43.91
C GLY A 195 30.07 57.35 43.40
N ASP A 196 29.17 58.28 43.76
CA ASP A 196 28.18 58.91 42.89
C ASP A 196 27.11 58.05 42.17
N GLY A 197 25.87 58.26 42.63
CA GLY A 197 24.73 58.64 41.80
C GLY A 197 24.47 57.87 40.50
N SER A 198 23.34 57.16 40.48
CA SER A 198 22.17 57.56 39.70
C SER A 198 21.06 56.54 39.86
N ASP A 199 19.88 57.04 40.25
CA ASP A 199 18.61 56.36 40.09
C ASP A 199 18.43 55.92 38.64
N ASN A 200 18.16 54.65 38.40
CA ASN A 200 17.40 54.27 37.22
C ASN A 200 16.52 53.06 37.51
N ASP A 201 15.31 53.40 37.93
CA ASP A 201 14.08 52.63 37.90
C ASP A 201 13.96 51.83 36.59
N SER A 202 14.22 50.52 36.65
CA SER A 202 13.87 49.57 35.59
C SER A 202 12.63 48.82 35.98
N GLN A 203 11.51 49.53 35.86
CA GLN A 203 10.18 48.99 35.74
C GLN A 203 10.10 48.14 34.46
N THR A 204 10.40 46.84 34.56
CA THR A 204 10.17 45.91 33.46
C THR A 204 8.68 45.59 33.42
N THR A 205 8.08 46.08 32.36
CA THR A 205 6.68 45.96 31.98
C THR A 205 6.30 44.49 31.73
N THR A 206 5.45 43.95 32.58
CA THR A 206 4.64 42.75 32.28
C THR A 206 3.60 43.09 31.22
N ALA A 207 3.83 42.65 30.00
CA ALA A 207 2.91 42.62 28.86
C ALA A 207 3.32 41.40 28.00
N SER A 208 2.48 40.51 27.49
CA SER A 208 1.04 40.38 27.46
C SER A 208 0.70 38.88 27.39
N SER A 209 -0.36 38.50 28.09
CA SER A 209 -1.10 37.26 27.86
C SER A 209 -1.92 37.41 26.57
N PRO A 210 -1.85 36.48 25.60
CA PRO A 210 -2.91 36.28 24.65
C PRO A 210 -3.89 35.23 25.20
N THR A 211 -5.08 35.72 25.56
CA THR A 211 -6.31 34.94 25.75
C THR A 211 -6.66 34.25 24.43
N PRO A 212 -6.89 32.92 24.38
CA PRO A 212 -7.60 32.34 23.24
C PRO A 212 -9.08 32.73 23.35
N THR A 213 -9.51 33.58 22.43
CA THR A 213 -10.91 33.94 22.23
C THR A 213 -11.69 32.69 21.84
N THR A 214 -12.67 32.34 22.68
CA THR A 214 -13.73 31.40 22.37
C THR A 214 -14.66 32.02 21.34
N ASP A 215 -14.56 31.61 20.07
CA ASP A 215 -15.61 31.86 19.10
C ASP A 215 -16.62 30.71 19.13
N ALA A 216 -17.83 31.06 19.57
CA ALA A 216 -19.00 30.20 19.57
C ALA A 216 -19.52 29.97 18.13
N PRO A 217 -20.10 28.79 17.85
CA PRO A 217 -20.57 28.44 16.52
C PRO A 217 -21.81 29.25 16.10
N THR A 218 -21.75 29.79 14.88
CA THR A 218 -22.94 30.32 14.20
C THR A 218 -23.80 29.16 13.72
N THR A 219 -25.01 29.09 14.26
CA THR A 219 -26.09 28.24 13.79
C THR A 219 -26.58 28.74 12.44
N THR A 220 -26.60 27.89 11.41
CA THR A 220 -27.43 28.10 10.22
C THR A 220 -28.10 26.80 9.81
N ALA A 221 -29.43 26.90 9.86
CA ALA A 221 -30.51 26.03 9.46
C ALA A 221 -30.25 24.92 8.42
N SER A 222 -30.66 23.71 8.82
CA SER A 222 -31.82 22.99 8.28
C SER A 222 -32.03 22.98 6.75
N ALA A 223 -31.67 21.84 6.13
CA ALA A 223 -32.42 21.28 5.01
C ALA A 223 -32.28 19.75 4.97
N THR A 224 -33.36 19.07 5.34
CA THR A 224 -33.71 17.68 5.01
C THR A 224 -35.24 17.74 4.77
N PRO A 225 -35.88 17.00 3.84
CA PRO A 225 -35.48 15.73 3.22
C PRO A 225 -35.67 15.67 1.69
N THR A 226 -35.12 14.63 1.03
CA THR A 226 -35.88 13.88 0.01
C THR A 226 -35.34 12.45 -0.05
N SER A 227 -35.97 11.56 0.71
CA SER A 227 -35.88 10.11 0.48
C SER A 227 -36.64 9.79 -0.80
N GLN A 228 -35.93 9.39 -1.85
CA GLN A 228 -36.56 8.74 -2.99
C GLN A 228 -36.60 7.22 -2.71
N SER A 229 -37.81 6.74 -2.51
CA SER A 229 -38.16 5.33 -2.44
C SER A 229 -38.04 4.75 -3.86
N THR A 230 -37.09 3.85 -4.08
CA THR A 230 -37.07 3.02 -5.28
C THR A 230 -37.79 1.72 -4.96
N THR A 231 -38.94 1.55 -5.60
CA THR A 231 -39.81 0.39 -5.57
C THR A 231 -39.04 -0.89 -5.90
N VAL A 232 -38.98 -1.82 -4.95
CA VAL A 232 -38.61 -3.22 -5.19
C VAL A 232 -39.73 -3.87 -5.99
N THR A 233 -39.44 -4.25 -7.22
CA THR A 233 -40.28 -5.20 -7.98
C THR A 233 -39.82 -6.60 -7.63
N THR A 234 -40.60 -7.31 -6.83
CA THR A 234 -40.51 -8.77 -6.69
C THR A 234 -41.10 -9.40 -7.95
N GLN A 235 -40.27 -10.12 -8.71
CA GLN A 235 -40.74 -11.11 -9.66
C GLN A 235 -40.17 -12.49 -9.28
N ASP A 236 -41.09 -13.43 -9.31
CA ASP A 236 -41.08 -14.77 -8.76
C ASP A 236 -40.45 -15.81 -9.72
N THR A 237 -39.98 -16.92 -9.13
CA THR A 237 -39.90 -18.29 -9.68
C THR A 237 -38.78 -18.67 -10.68
N ALA A 238 -37.83 -19.50 -10.21
CA ALA A 238 -37.50 -20.88 -10.66
C ALA A 238 -36.08 -21.29 -10.20
N THR A 239 -35.92 -22.16 -9.20
CA THR A 239 -35.58 -23.62 -9.32
C THR A 239 -34.42 -23.97 -10.27
N GLY A 240 -33.24 -24.30 -9.70
CA GLY A 240 -32.31 -25.27 -10.30
C GLY A 240 -30.80 -24.94 -10.30
N GLU A 241 -30.07 -25.54 -9.34
CA GLU A 241 -28.67 -26.02 -9.41
C GLU A 241 -27.47 -25.03 -9.34
N PRO A 242 -26.29 -25.48 -8.83
CA PRO A 242 -25.39 -24.63 -8.05
C PRO A 242 -24.17 -24.08 -8.80
N THR A 243 -23.59 -23.05 -8.17
CA THR A 243 -22.22 -22.53 -8.27
C THR A 243 -21.78 -21.91 -9.60
N THR A 244 -21.71 -20.59 -9.63
CA THR A 244 -20.56 -19.85 -10.16
C THR A 244 -20.50 -18.52 -9.39
N GLU A 245 -19.40 -18.31 -8.66
CA GLU A 245 -19.10 -17.03 -8.01
C GLU A 245 -19.21 -15.91 -9.04
N THR A 246 -20.04 -14.91 -8.74
CA THR A 246 -20.08 -13.64 -9.44
C THR A 246 -18.76 -12.92 -9.24
N GLY A 247 -17.94 -12.94 -10.29
CA GLY A 247 -16.70 -12.18 -10.38
C GLY A 247 -16.93 -10.68 -10.16
N VAL A 248 -16.06 -10.10 -9.33
CA VAL A 248 -15.94 -8.65 -9.15
C VAL A 248 -15.53 -8.05 -10.51
N PRO A 249 -16.21 -7.00 -11.01
CA PRO A 249 -15.79 -6.31 -12.23
C PRO A 249 -14.34 -5.82 -12.07
N GLY A 250 -13.44 -6.26 -12.96
CA GLY A 250 -12.03 -5.85 -12.97
C GLY A 250 -11.00 -6.96 -12.77
N PHE A 251 -11.41 -8.17 -12.40
CA PHE A 251 -10.50 -9.31 -12.27
C PHE A 251 -10.94 -10.44 -13.21
N GLY A 252 -10.32 -10.52 -14.38
CA GLY A 252 -10.54 -11.62 -15.31
C GLY A 252 -10.21 -12.95 -14.64
N THR A 253 -11.18 -13.87 -14.60
CA THR A 253 -10.94 -15.24 -14.16
C THR A 253 -10.06 -15.95 -15.18
N VAL A 254 -8.79 -16.16 -14.86
CA VAL A 254 -7.91 -17.02 -15.67
C VAL A 254 -8.24 -18.48 -15.34
N ALA A 255 -9.06 -19.11 -16.17
CA ALA A 255 -9.32 -20.54 -16.09
C ALA A 255 -8.09 -21.32 -16.59
N THR A 256 -7.36 -21.97 -15.67
CA THR A 256 -6.28 -22.91 -15.99
C THR A 256 -6.85 -24.25 -16.43
N LEU A 257 -6.86 -24.50 -17.74
CA LEU A 257 -7.23 -25.78 -18.33
C LEU A 257 -6.03 -26.74 -18.25
N VAL A 258 -5.96 -27.56 -17.19
CA VAL A 258 -4.98 -28.63 -17.04
C VAL A 258 -5.36 -29.79 -17.96
N ALA A 259 -4.63 -29.95 -19.07
CA ALA A 259 -4.78 -31.08 -19.97
C ALA A 259 -4.16 -32.36 -19.37
N ALA A 260 -5.00 -33.39 -19.19
CA ALA A 260 -4.65 -34.71 -18.68
C ALA A 260 -3.71 -35.48 -19.62
N GLY A 261 -2.83 -36.27 -19.00
CA GLY A 261 -1.67 -36.90 -19.61
C GLY A 261 -1.94 -38.06 -20.59
N VAL A 262 -0.96 -38.25 -21.48
CA VAL A 262 -0.88 -39.41 -22.38
C VAL A 262 -0.09 -40.52 -21.69
N PHE A 263 -0.81 -41.58 -21.35
CA PHE A 263 -0.31 -42.82 -20.77
C PHE A 263 0.65 -43.53 -21.73
N SER A 264 1.88 -43.77 -21.28
CA SER A 264 2.81 -44.72 -21.89
C SER A 264 2.27 -46.14 -21.75
N LEU A 265 2.15 -46.87 -22.87
CA LEU A 265 2.14 -48.34 -22.84
C LEU A 265 3.20 -48.89 -23.81
N LEU A 266 4.41 -49.04 -23.28
CA LEU A 266 5.38 -50.00 -23.77
C LEU A 266 4.76 -51.40 -23.62
N ARG A 267 4.40 -52.07 -24.73
CA ARG A 267 4.27 -53.54 -24.75
C ARG A 267 5.31 -54.13 -25.69
N VAL A 268 6.48 -54.34 -25.10
CA VAL A 268 7.42 -55.39 -25.49
C VAL A 268 6.68 -56.73 -25.39
N THR A 269 6.51 -57.45 -26.50
CA THR A 269 6.56 -58.92 -26.45
C THR A 269 7.38 -59.46 -27.63
N ARG A 270 8.39 -60.23 -27.24
CA ARG A 270 9.34 -60.97 -28.07
C ARG A 270 8.68 -62.12 -28.83
N ARG A 271 9.24 -62.38 -30.02
CA ARG A 271 9.53 -63.69 -30.66
C ARG A 271 8.46 -64.79 -30.63
N ARG A 272 8.21 -65.38 -31.81
CA ARG A 272 8.74 -66.73 -32.15
C ARG A 272 8.58 -67.07 -33.65
N ARG A 273 9.71 -67.48 -34.20
CA ARG A 273 9.98 -68.34 -35.38
C ARG A 273 9.48 -67.91 -36.75
#